data_AF-A0A0N0GUD6-F1
#
_entry.id   AF-A0A0N0GUD6-F1
#
_cell.length_a   1.000
_cell.length_b   1.000
_cell.length_c   1.000
_cell.angle_alpha   90.00
_cell.angle_beta   90.00
_cell.angle_gamma   90.00
#
_symmetry.space_group_name_H-M   'P 1'
#
loop_
_entity.id
_entity.type
_entity.pdbx_description
1 polymer ?
#
loop_
_entity_poly.entity_id
_entity_poly.type
_entity_poly.pdbx_seq_one_letter_code
_entity_poly.pdbx_strand_id
1 'polypeptide(L)' 'MPELVFFSGTMDCGKSTLALQIGHNRSARGLQGVIFTRDDRAGEGKLSSRLGLVTEAVEAAPGMDLYGYLVEQMTYGG' A
#
# COMPACT_ATOMS: atom_id res chain seq x y z
N MET A 1 -3.71 -19.36 2.83
CA MET A 1 -3.80 -19.07 4.28
C MET A 1 -3.62 -17.57 4.44
N PRO A 2 -4.44 -16.87 5.26
CA PRO A 2 -4.23 -15.46 5.53
C PRO A 2 -2.96 -15.25 6.36
N GLU A 3 -2.20 -14.21 6.07
CA GLU A 3 -0.93 -13.88 6.74
C GLU A 3 -0.81 -12.37 6.91
N LEU A 4 -0.32 -11.94 8.08
CA LEU A 4 0.12 -10.58 8.33
C LEU A 4 1.66 -10.57 8.39
N VAL A 5 2.28 -9.90 7.43
CA VAL A 5 3.73 -9.70 7.42
C VAL A 5 4.03 -8.25 7.76
N PHE A 6 4.82 -8.02 8.81
CA PHE A 6 5.16 -6.69 9.28
C PHE A 6 6.65 -6.40 9.06
N PHE A 7 6.94 -5.31 8.36
CA PHE A 7 8.29 -4.82 8.11
C PHE A 7 8.48 -3.47 8.81
N SER A 8 9.51 -3.38 9.64
CA SER A 8 9.90 -2.15 10.35
C SER A 8 11.40 -1.92 10.26
N GLY A 9 11.81 -0.68 10.49
CA GLY A 9 13.19 -0.26 10.43
C GLY A 9 13.31 1.26 10.39
N THR A 10 14.54 1.75 10.53
CA THR A 10 14.86 3.17 10.49
C THR A 10 14.50 3.81 9.15
N MET A 11 14.49 5.14 9.09
CA MET A 11 14.40 5.82 7.80
C MET A 11 15.54 5.34 6.89
N ASP A 12 15.25 5.20 5.61
CA ASP A 12 16.19 4.87 4.54
C ASP A 12 16.66 3.42 4.48
N CYS A 13 16.12 2.56 5.36
CA CYS A 13 16.33 1.10 5.28
C CYS A 13 15.50 0.41 4.16
N GLY A 14 14.82 1.17 3.29
CA GLY A 14 14.13 0.63 2.11
C GLY A 14 12.68 0.12 2.30
N LYS A 15 11.99 0.46 3.40
CA LYS A 15 10.60 0.00 3.66
C LYS A 15 9.63 0.22 2.49
N SER A 16 9.52 1.46 1.99
CA SER A 16 8.62 1.79 0.88
C SER A 16 9.04 1.10 -0.42
N THR A 17 10.36 0.96 -0.66
CA THR A 17 10.87 0.21 -1.83
C THR A 17 10.39 -1.24 -1.79
N LEU A 18 10.50 -1.91 -0.64
CA LEU A 18 10.05 -3.30 -0.49
C LEU A 18 8.53 -3.42 -0.67
N ALA A 19 7.75 -2.51 -0.08
CA ALA A 19 6.29 -2.50 -0.24
C ALA A 19 5.89 -2.35 -1.72
N LEU A 20 6.52 -1.42 -2.44
CA LEU A 20 6.30 -1.22 -3.88
C LEU A 20 6.70 -2.46 -4.70
N GLN A 21 7.81 -3.11 -4.35
CA GLN A 21 8.26 -4.33 -5.02
C GLN A 21 7.28 -5.50 -4.78
N ILE A 22 6.76 -5.66 -3.56
CA ILE A 22 5.72 -6.67 -3.25
C ILE A 22 4.46 -6.41 -4.07
N GLY A 23 3.99 -5.16 -4.12
CA GLY A 23 2.82 -4.76 -4.91
C GLY A 23 3.01 -5.05 -6.40
N HIS A 24 4.15 -4.65 -6.96
CA HIS A 24 4.51 -4.91 -8.35
C HIS A 24 4.55 -6.41 -8.66
N ASN A 25 5.22 -7.21 -7.84
CA ASN A 25 5.33 -8.66 -8.05
C ASN A 25 3.99 -9.38 -7.97
N ARG A 26 3.08 -8.93 -7.09
CA ARG A 26 1.72 -9.48 -6.99
C ARG A 26 0.87 -9.11 -8.20
N SER A 27 0.90 -7.83 -8.59
CA SER A 27 0.19 -7.34 -9.78
C SER A 27 0.68 -8.01 -11.07
N ALA A 28 2.00 -8.19 -11.23
CA ALA A 28 2.59 -8.91 -12.36
C ALA A 28 2.14 -10.39 -12.46
N ARG A 29 1.59 -10.95 -11.38
CA ARG A 29 1.00 -12.30 -11.34
C ARG A 29 -0.52 -12.28 -11.47
N GLY A 30 -1.12 -11.15 -11.82
CA GLY A 30 -2.57 -10.97 -11.95
C GLY A 30 -3.32 -10.87 -10.63
N LEU A 31 -2.61 -10.67 -9.50
CA LEU A 31 -3.26 -10.50 -8.20
C LEU A 31 -3.64 -9.04 -8.01
N GLN A 32 -4.92 -8.81 -7.70
CA GLN A 32 -5.41 -7.50 -7.30
C GLN A 32 -5.10 -7.25 -5.82
N GLY A 33 -4.81 -5.99 -5.49
CA GLY A 33 -4.54 -5.56 -4.13
C GLY A 33 -4.73 -4.05 -4.00
N VAL A 34 -4.88 -3.60 -2.77
CA VAL A 34 -5.02 -2.19 -2.43
C VAL A 34 -3.80 -1.77 -1.63
N ILE A 35 -3.24 -0.62 -1.97
CA ILE A 35 -2.15 0.01 -1.22
C ILE A 35 -2.77 1.11 -0.37
N PHE A 36 -2.55 1.04 0.94
CA PHE A 36 -2.89 2.11 1.87
C PHE A 36 -1.60 2.80 2.31
N THR A 37 -1.65 4.13 2.43
CA THR A 37 -0.55 4.92 2.98
C THR A 37 -1.05 5.96 3.95
N ARG A 38 -0.13 6.48 4.75
CA ARG A 38 -0.39 7.63 5.60
C ARG A 38 0.88 8.44 5.75
N ASP A 39 0.76 9.76 5.69
CA ASP A 39 1.86 10.71 5.95
C ASP A 39 3.09 10.47 5.04
N ASP A 40 2.86 10.09 3.77
CA ASP A 40 3.94 9.89 2.81
C ASP A 40 4.58 11.23 2.40
N ARG A 41 5.90 11.23 2.25
CA ARG A 41 6.69 12.40 1.87
C ARG A 41 6.29 13.02 0.53
N ALA A 42 5.69 12.24 -0.37
CA ALA A 42 5.27 12.68 -1.70
C ALA A 42 3.86 13.30 -1.69
N GLY A 43 3.24 13.42 -0.51
CA GLY A 43 1.89 13.94 -0.32
C GLY A 43 0.86 12.83 -0.13
N GLU A 44 -0.38 13.26 0.09
CA GLU A 44 -1.53 12.38 0.33
C GLU A 44 -1.81 11.48 -0.87
N GLY A 45 -2.29 10.27 -0.59
CA GLY A 45 -2.71 9.30 -1.61
C GLY A 45 -1.56 8.70 -2.41
N LYS A 46 -0.33 8.74 -1.88
CA LYS A 46 0.86 8.18 -2.54
C LYS A 46 1.67 7.31 -1.62
N LEU A 47 2.32 6.30 -2.20
CA LEU A 47 3.46 5.59 -1.60
C LEU A 47 4.72 5.93 -2.39
N SER A 48 5.74 6.47 -1.73
CA SER A 48 7.00 6.82 -2.39
C SER A 48 8.25 6.27 -1.70
N SER A 49 9.27 5.97 -2.51
CA SER A 49 10.58 5.53 -2.03
C SER A 49 11.67 6.57 -2.26
N ARG A 50 12.76 6.48 -1.48
CA ARG A 50 13.98 7.30 -1.68
C ARG A 50 14.71 7.00 -3.00
N LEU A 51 14.37 5.90 -3.67
CA LEU A 51 14.91 5.54 -4.99
C LEU A 51 14.08 6.16 -6.14
N GLY A 52 13.10 7.02 -5.83
CA GLY A 52 12.29 7.70 -6.83
C GLY A 52 11.12 6.87 -7.38
N LEU A 53 10.79 5.74 -6.75
CA LEU A 53 9.60 4.96 -7.10
C LEU A 53 8.38 5.58 -6.42
N VAL A 54 7.26 5.64 -7.14
CA VAL A 54 5.99 6.18 -6.65
C VAL A 54 4.81 5.39 -7.23
N THR A 55 3.74 5.26 -6.46
CA THR A 55 2.46 4.75 -6.94
C THR A 55 1.31 5.40 -6.18
N GLU A 56 0.12 5.37 -6.78
CA GLU A 56 -1.11 5.82 -6.16
C GLU A 56 -1.51 4.87 -5.02
N ALA A 57 -2.05 5.44 -3.96
CA ALA A 57 -2.47 4.73 -2.77
C ALA A 57 -3.71 5.39 -2.16
N VAL A 58 -4.40 4.63 -1.32
CA VAL A 58 -5.52 5.13 -0.53
C VAL A 58 -4.96 5.74 0.75
N GLU A 59 -5.25 7.02 1.00
CA GLU A 59 -4.88 7.68 2.25
C GLU A 59 -5.70 7.08 3.41
N ALA A 60 -5.00 6.42 4.35
CA ALA A 60 -5.58 5.83 5.53
C ALA A 60 -5.84 6.90 6.59
N ALA A 61 -6.98 7.59 6.46
CA ALA A 61 -7.43 8.61 7.40
C ALA A 61 -7.60 8.06 8.84
N PRO A 62 -7.48 8.92 9.88
CA PRO A 62 -7.70 8.46 11.25
C PRO A 62 -9.12 7.92 11.40
N GLY A 63 -9.26 6.74 12.00
CA GLY A 63 -10.56 6.09 12.20
C GLY A 63 -11.17 5.46 10.95
N MET A 64 -10.43 5.38 9.83
CA MET A 64 -10.89 4.66 8.64
C MET A 64 -11.14 3.18 8.94
N ASP A 65 -12.31 2.68 8.55
CA ASP A 65 -12.61 1.25 8.52
C ASP A 65 -12.01 0.61 7.25
N LEU A 66 -10.81 0.04 7.40
CA LEU A 66 -10.10 -0.62 6.30
C LEU A 66 -10.88 -1.83 5.76
N TYR A 67 -11.59 -2.56 6.63
CA TYR A 67 -12.36 -3.73 6.23
C TYR A 67 -13.58 -3.29 5.43
N GLY A 68 -14.36 -2.35 5.95
CA GLY A 68 -15.50 -1.75 5.26
C GLY A 68 -15.11 -1.20 3.89
N TYR A 69 -14.01 -0.47 3.82
CA TYR A 69 -13.46 0.03 2.54
C TYR A 69 -13.15 -1.10 1.56
N LEU A 70 -12.45 -2.15 1.99
CA LEU A 70 -12.10 -3.28 1.13
C LEU A 70 -13.34 -4.04 0.65
N VAL A 71 -14.31 -4.26 1.55
CA VAL A 71 -15.58 -4.91 1.20
C VAL A 71 -16.33 -4.08 0.16
N GLU A 72 -16.41 -2.77 0.32
CA GLU A 72 -17.05 -1.88 -0.65
C GLU A 72 -16.35 -1.98 -2.03
N GLN A 73 -15.03 -1.86 -2.06
CA GLN A 73 -14.25 -1.97 -3.31
C GLN A 73 -14.41 -3.32 -4.01
N MET A 74 -14.44 -4.43 -3.24
CA MET A 74 -14.55 -5.78 -3.80
C MET A 74 -15.98 -6.18 -4.16
N THR A 75 -17.00 -5.60 -3.50
CA THR A 75 -18.40 -5.95 -3.73
C THR A 75 -18.99 -5.21 -4.93
N TYR A 76 -18.59 -3.95 -5.15
CA TYR A 76 -19.11 -3.17 -6.27
C TYR A 76 -18.44 -3.44 -7.63
N GLY A 77 -17.36 -4.23 -7.67
CA GLY A 77 -16.74 -4.73 -8.90
C GLY A 77 -16.10 -3.63 -9.75
N GLY A 78 -14.76 -3.63 -9.79
CA GLY A 78 -14.01 -2.95 -10.87
C GLY A 78 -14.14 -3.66 -12.20
#